data_AF-A0A2E9P670-F1
#
_entry.id   AF-A0A2E9P670-F1
#
_cell.length_a   1.000
_cell.length_b   1.000
_cell.length_c   1.000
_cell.angle_alpha   90.00
_cell.angle_beta   90.00
_cell.angle_gamma   90.00
#
_symmetry.space_group_name_H-M   'P 1'
#
loop_
_entity.id
_entity.type
_entity.pdbx_description
1 polymer ?
#
loop_
_entity_poly.entity_id
_entity_poly.type
_entity_poly.pdbx_seq_one_letter_code
_entity_poly.pdbx_strand_id
1 'polypeptide(L)'
;IFHDEYDNIFRGPSWSFLGMESQLKVDGAYFTTEVMNIPVVVVRSPSGVRAFVNRCIHRGSLLCLEPEGVLTEFSCVYHGWTYGLDGALTGVAFERGVKGQGGMPESFDKSNHHLEELRLTNYKGLIFGTFSKEAPEFSAFLGPEISPRLDRVLHKKPVLIGKATQVMHNNWKLYVENTRDSYHASILHTFFTTFKLNRLTQSGGLMISETGANHISYSRRGKSDNHDGYDKQNLRANLDDFTLSDPSLLNFLDEFNDGISLQILTIFPTTVVHQINNSLAVRQVIPRSESKTDVIWWYYGFEGDSDALSSLRQKQINLVGPAGFISMEDGAVGAFVQKNAPYSSGNDAIVCMGGSDYKSSSSRVSEAAIRGFWSQYYDMMPPMN
;
A
#
# COMPACT_ATOMS: atom_id res chain seq x y z
N ILE A 1 -6.82 -5.83 20.90
CA ILE A 1 -6.13 -6.09 19.61
C ILE A 1 -6.36 -4.97 18.59
N PHE A 2 -7.50 -4.85 17.90
CA PHE A 2 -7.65 -3.85 16.81
C PHE A 2 -7.43 -2.40 17.28
N HIS A 3 -7.85 -2.07 18.50
CA HIS A 3 -7.54 -0.78 19.12
C HIS A 3 -6.04 -0.63 19.42
N ASP A 4 -5.39 -1.66 19.95
CA ASP A 4 -3.95 -1.61 20.24
C ASP A 4 -3.12 -1.50 18.95
N GLU A 5 -3.59 -2.02 17.82
CA GLU A 5 -2.96 -1.83 16.50
C GLU A 5 -2.89 -0.34 16.11
N TYR A 6 -3.91 0.45 16.47
CA TYR A 6 -3.94 1.89 16.21
C TYR A 6 -2.75 2.59 16.85
N ASP A 7 -2.52 2.36 18.14
CA ASP A 7 -1.44 3.02 18.89
C ASP A 7 -0.06 2.44 18.55
N ASN A 8 0.06 1.12 18.49
CA ASN A 8 1.36 0.47 18.41
C ASN A 8 1.88 0.29 16.98
N ILE A 9 1.01 0.15 15.99
CA ILE A 9 1.39 -0.06 14.58
C ILE A 9 1.19 1.22 13.78
N PHE A 10 -0.04 1.74 13.71
CA PHE A 10 -0.36 2.84 12.80
C PHE A 10 0.11 4.20 13.31
N ARG A 11 0.16 4.40 14.63
CA ARG A 11 0.83 5.55 15.27
C ARG A 11 2.24 5.25 15.77
N GLY A 12 2.62 3.97 15.81
CA GLY A 12 3.94 3.52 16.24
C GLY A 12 5.04 3.70 15.17
N PRO A 13 6.21 3.05 15.35
CA PRO A 13 7.39 3.26 14.53
C PRO A 13 7.33 2.60 13.13
N SER A 14 6.20 2.76 12.44
CA SER A 14 5.96 2.25 11.09
C SER A 14 5.75 3.36 10.07
N TRP A 15 5.98 3.04 8.79
CA TRP A 15 5.76 3.94 7.67
C TRP A 15 4.53 3.51 6.86
N SER A 16 3.64 4.46 6.60
CA SER A 16 2.44 4.26 5.79
C SER A 16 2.56 4.98 4.46
N PHE A 17 2.25 4.30 3.36
CA PHE A 17 2.11 4.97 2.07
C PHE A 17 0.95 5.95 2.10
N LEU A 18 1.18 7.18 1.65
CA LEU A 18 0.18 8.25 1.65
C LEU A 18 -0.35 8.56 0.26
N GLY A 19 0.49 8.49 -0.76
CA GLY A 19 0.14 8.83 -2.14
C GLY A 19 1.37 9.11 -2.99
N MET A 20 1.18 9.76 -4.15
CA MET A 20 2.25 9.99 -5.13
C MET A 20 2.52 11.47 -5.33
N GLU A 21 3.80 11.82 -5.45
CA GLU A 21 4.23 13.20 -5.69
C GLU A 21 3.64 13.78 -6.99
N SER A 22 3.36 12.95 -7.99
CA SER A 22 2.77 13.39 -9.27
C SER A 22 1.38 14.06 -9.12
N GLN A 23 0.71 13.87 -7.98
CA GLN A 23 -0.55 14.56 -7.65
C GLN A 23 -0.32 16.02 -7.23
N LEU A 24 0.88 16.34 -6.74
CA LEU A 24 1.23 17.63 -6.16
C LEU A 24 2.01 18.46 -7.19
N LYS A 25 1.33 18.95 -8.24
CA LYS A 25 1.99 19.61 -9.39
C LYS A 25 2.37 21.07 -9.16
N VAL A 26 1.65 21.77 -8.29
CA VAL A 26 1.82 23.21 -8.01
C VAL A 26 1.80 23.45 -6.51
N ASP A 27 2.33 24.59 -6.06
CA ASP A 27 2.22 25.00 -4.66
C ASP A 27 0.75 25.14 -4.27
N GLY A 28 0.43 24.70 -3.06
CA GLY A 28 -0.94 24.61 -2.56
C GLY A 28 -1.73 23.41 -3.07
N ALA A 29 -1.24 22.67 -4.07
CA ALA A 29 -1.86 21.40 -4.47
C ALA A 29 -1.86 20.43 -3.29
N TYR A 30 -2.98 19.76 -3.06
CA TYR A 30 -3.14 18.79 -2.00
C TYR A 30 -3.96 17.59 -2.45
N PHE A 31 -3.83 16.49 -1.72
CA PHE A 31 -4.77 15.38 -1.74
C PHE A 31 -5.00 14.85 -0.33
N THR A 32 -6.16 14.24 -0.09
CA THR A 32 -6.46 13.57 1.17
C THR A 32 -6.27 12.06 1.04
N THR A 33 -5.84 11.43 2.13
CA THR A 33 -5.64 9.99 2.26
C THR A 33 -5.92 9.61 3.71
N GLU A 34 -5.71 8.35 4.08
CA GLU A 34 -5.87 7.89 5.45
C GLU A 34 -4.74 6.95 5.85
N VAL A 35 -4.40 7.01 7.14
CA VAL A 35 -3.60 5.98 7.82
C VAL A 35 -4.54 5.30 8.79
N MET A 36 -4.93 4.05 8.50
CA MET A 36 -6.07 3.40 9.16
C MET A 36 -7.32 4.27 9.03
N ASN A 37 -7.92 4.72 10.13
CA ASN A 37 -9.07 5.65 10.12
C ASN A 37 -8.66 7.09 10.48
N ILE A 38 -7.37 7.43 10.43
CA ILE A 38 -6.86 8.78 10.68
C ILE A 38 -6.86 9.54 9.36
N PRO A 39 -7.68 10.60 9.19
CA PRO A 39 -7.70 11.38 7.96
C PRO A 39 -6.42 12.22 7.87
N VAL A 40 -5.74 12.14 6.72
CA VAL A 40 -4.48 12.83 6.45
C VAL A 40 -4.64 13.69 5.21
N VAL A 41 -4.10 14.91 5.24
CA VAL A 41 -3.93 15.75 4.06
C VAL A 41 -2.44 15.86 3.74
N VAL A 42 -2.09 15.66 2.47
CA VAL A 42 -0.73 15.85 1.95
C VAL A 42 -0.77 17.06 1.02
N VAL A 43 0.11 18.03 1.23
CA VAL A 43 0.13 19.31 0.52
C VAL A 43 1.54 19.67 0.05
N ARG A 44 1.65 20.31 -1.11
CA ARG A 44 2.89 20.98 -1.51
C ARG A 44 2.90 22.40 -0.94
N SER A 45 3.75 22.64 0.04
CA SER A 45 4.08 23.98 0.50
C SER A 45 5.26 24.55 -0.31
N PRO A 46 5.53 25.86 -0.22
CA PRO A 46 6.72 26.47 -0.81
C PRO A 46 8.04 25.88 -0.28
N SER A 47 8.04 25.25 0.91
CA SER A 47 9.22 24.61 1.51
C SER A 47 9.33 23.11 1.20
N GLY A 48 8.34 22.53 0.53
CA GLY A 48 8.34 21.11 0.18
C GLY A 48 6.99 20.43 0.44
N VAL A 49 6.96 19.11 0.30
CA VAL A 49 5.75 18.32 0.60
C VAL A 49 5.62 18.15 2.11
N ARG A 50 4.42 18.39 2.65
CA ARG A 50 4.08 18.21 4.07
C ARG A 50 2.80 17.39 4.20
N ALA A 51 2.60 16.74 5.35
CA ALA A 51 1.39 16.01 5.63
C ALA A 51 0.91 16.24 7.06
N PHE A 52 -0.38 16.46 7.22
CA PHE A 52 -1.01 16.75 8.50
C PHE A 52 -2.21 15.84 8.71
N VAL A 53 -2.56 15.59 9.97
CA VAL A 53 -3.91 15.10 10.28
C VAL A 53 -4.90 16.16 9.77
N ASN A 54 -5.84 15.74 8.93
CA ASN A 54 -6.87 16.60 8.35
C ASN A 54 -7.94 16.91 9.41
N ARG A 55 -7.54 17.63 10.46
CA ARG A 55 -8.34 17.87 11.65
C ARG A 55 -7.99 19.23 12.24
N CYS A 56 -8.97 20.12 12.26
CA CYS A 56 -8.88 21.41 12.93
C CYS A 56 -8.62 21.21 14.42
N ILE A 57 -7.59 21.86 14.97
CA ILE A 57 -7.23 21.71 16.39
C ILE A 57 -8.27 22.28 17.36
N HIS A 58 -9.16 23.17 16.89
CA HIS A 58 -10.19 23.78 17.75
C HIS A 58 -11.23 22.74 18.22
N ARG A 59 -11.94 22.10 17.29
CA ARG A 59 -13.01 21.13 17.60
C ARG A 59 -13.03 19.91 16.68
N GLY A 60 -11.96 19.68 15.94
CA GLY A 60 -11.79 18.45 15.18
C GLY A 60 -12.54 18.35 13.85
N SER A 61 -13.08 19.45 13.32
CA SER A 61 -13.65 19.46 11.95
C SER A 61 -12.59 19.09 10.92
N LEU A 62 -12.99 18.43 9.84
CA LEU A 62 -12.17 18.30 8.64
C LEU A 62 -11.83 19.71 8.10
N LEU A 63 -10.60 19.84 7.57
CA LEU A 63 -10.10 21.06 6.92
C LEU A 63 -10.26 20.96 5.40
N CYS A 64 -9.89 19.82 4.83
CA CYS A 64 -10.07 19.49 3.43
C CYS A 64 -11.22 18.50 3.29
N LEU A 65 -12.31 18.91 2.63
CA LEU A 65 -13.48 18.07 2.40
C LEU A 65 -13.39 17.31 1.08
N GLU A 66 -12.78 17.93 0.07
CA GLU A 66 -12.57 17.34 -1.24
C GLU A 66 -11.33 16.43 -1.24
N PRO A 67 -11.32 15.37 -2.05
CA PRO A 67 -10.23 14.41 -2.09
C PRO A 67 -8.91 14.98 -2.62
N GLU A 68 -8.98 16.05 -3.41
CA GLU A 68 -7.83 16.79 -3.94
C GLU A 68 -8.24 18.21 -4.33
N GLY A 69 -7.26 19.09 -4.45
CA GLY A 69 -7.49 20.47 -4.87
C GLY A 69 -6.24 21.33 -4.76
N VAL A 70 -6.44 22.65 -4.83
CA VAL A 70 -5.39 23.64 -4.61
C VAL A 70 -5.90 24.65 -3.59
N LEU A 71 -5.11 24.95 -2.56
CA LEU A 71 -5.43 25.91 -1.52
C LEU A 71 -4.24 26.80 -1.21
N THR A 72 -4.49 28.04 -0.80
CA THR A 72 -3.44 28.96 -0.31
C THR A 72 -3.27 28.89 1.20
N GLU A 73 -4.31 28.46 1.92
CA GLU A 73 -4.33 28.20 3.36
C GLU A 73 -5.41 27.16 3.67
N PHE A 74 -5.29 26.45 4.78
CA PHE A 74 -6.37 25.59 5.28
C PHE A 74 -7.38 26.45 6.01
N SER A 75 -8.66 26.37 5.65
CA SER A 75 -9.73 27.11 6.33
C SER A 75 -10.78 26.17 6.87
N CYS A 76 -11.01 26.21 8.19
CA CYS A 76 -11.98 25.36 8.86
C CYS A 76 -13.40 25.88 8.63
N VAL A 77 -14.24 25.07 7.97
CA VAL A 77 -15.65 25.38 7.70
C VAL A 77 -16.50 25.59 8.96
N TYR A 78 -16.06 25.11 10.12
CA TYR A 78 -16.86 25.17 11.33
C TYR A 78 -16.81 26.55 12.01
N HIS A 79 -15.61 27.09 12.27
CA HIS A 79 -15.44 28.36 13.00
C HIS A 79 -14.46 29.33 12.33
N GLY A 80 -14.05 29.07 11.09
CA GLY A 80 -13.16 29.96 10.35
C GLY A 80 -11.75 30.07 10.93
N TRP A 81 -11.26 29.03 11.61
CA TRP A 81 -9.84 28.95 11.98
C TRP A 81 -9.02 28.63 10.73
N THR A 82 -7.98 29.42 10.48
CA THR A 82 -7.13 29.27 9.30
C THR A 82 -5.71 28.89 9.66
N TYR A 83 -5.08 28.08 8.80
CA TYR A 83 -3.72 27.59 8.99
C TYR A 83 -2.92 27.77 7.71
N GLY A 84 -1.64 28.12 7.83
CA GLY A 84 -0.74 28.15 6.69
C GLY A 84 -0.52 26.76 6.08
N LEU A 85 0.09 26.71 4.88
CA LEU A 85 0.53 25.46 4.26
C LEU A 85 1.60 24.72 5.07
N ASP A 86 2.15 25.41 6.06
CA ASP A 86 3.08 24.90 7.05
C ASP A 86 2.39 24.33 8.31
N GLY A 87 1.06 24.36 8.35
CA GLY A 87 0.24 23.87 9.46
C GLY A 87 0.15 24.83 10.65
N ALA A 88 0.82 25.99 10.63
CA ALA A 88 0.75 26.96 11.71
C ALA A 88 -0.62 27.66 11.73
N LEU A 89 -1.20 27.84 12.91
CA LEU A 89 -2.43 28.62 13.07
C LEU A 89 -2.17 30.09 12.69
N THR A 90 -2.83 30.59 11.66
CA THR A 90 -2.65 31.96 11.16
C THR A 90 -3.81 32.87 11.58
N GLY A 91 -5.03 32.35 11.62
CA GLY A 91 -6.24 33.14 11.89
C GLY A 91 -7.22 32.46 12.84
N VAL A 92 -7.79 33.26 13.73
CA VAL A 92 -8.92 32.89 14.59
C VAL A 92 -10.03 33.93 14.40
N ALA A 93 -11.19 33.50 13.94
CA ALA A 93 -12.34 34.41 13.82
C ALA A 93 -12.72 34.98 15.19
N PHE A 94 -12.95 36.30 15.25
CA PHE A 94 -13.26 37.03 16.48
C PHE A 94 -12.20 36.89 17.59
N GLU A 95 -10.91 36.74 17.24
CA GLU A 95 -9.78 36.65 18.18
C GLU A 95 -9.82 37.76 19.25
N ARG A 96 -10.17 38.99 18.87
CA ARG A 96 -10.31 40.17 19.77
C ARG A 96 -11.74 40.45 20.26
N GLY A 97 -12.65 39.49 20.07
CA GLY A 97 -14.07 39.65 20.39
C GLY A 97 -14.84 40.56 19.44
N VAL A 98 -16.07 40.89 19.82
CA VAL A 98 -16.97 41.79 19.06
C VAL A 98 -17.30 42.98 19.94
N LYS A 99 -17.03 44.20 19.47
CA LYS A 99 -17.20 45.46 20.25
C LYS A 99 -16.47 45.42 21.62
N GLY A 100 -15.31 44.76 21.67
CA GLY A 100 -14.50 44.63 22.89
C GLY A 100 -15.06 43.65 23.92
N GLN A 101 -16.03 42.81 23.56
CA GLN A 101 -16.57 41.77 24.43
C GLN A 101 -16.23 40.37 23.89
N GLY A 102 -15.81 39.47 24.78
CA GLY A 102 -15.39 38.11 24.45
C GLY A 102 -14.03 38.06 23.72
N GLY A 103 -13.78 36.97 23.00
CA GLY A 103 -12.52 36.72 22.29
C GLY A 103 -11.59 35.76 23.03
N MET A 104 -10.37 35.64 22.51
CA MET A 104 -9.29 34.88 23.15
C MET A 104 -8.66 35.69 24.29
N PRO A 105 -8.09 35.02 25.32
CA PRO A 105 -7.33 35.71 26.36
C PRO A 105 -6.07 36.37 25.77
N GLU A 106 -5.56 37.42 26.40
CA GLU A 106 -4.34 38.13 25.95
C GLU A 106 -3.11 37.21 25.87
N SER A 107 -3.07 36.15 26.68
CA SER A 107 -2.00 35.15 26.67
C SER A 107 -2.11 34.14 25.53
N PHE A 108 -3.16 34.21 24.70
CA PHE A 108 -3.31 33.31 23.57
C PHE A 108 -2.33 33.70 22.46
N ASP A 109 -1.41 32.79 22.18
CA ASP A 109 -0.44 32.95 21.10
C ASP A 109 -0.64 31.85 20.07
N LYS A 110 -1.04 32.27 18.87
CA LYS A 110 -1.24 31.38 17.72
C LYS A 110 0.01 30.60 17.36
N SER A 111 1.20 31.12 17.64
CA SER A 111 2.47 30.44 17.36
C SER A 111 2.64 29.13 18.16
N ASN A 112 1.89 28.94 19.25
CA ASN A 112 1.91 27.69 20.02
C ASN A 112 0.96 26.61 19.45
N HIS A 113 0.28 26.89 18.34
CA HIS A 113 -0.80 26.08 17.83
C HIS A 113 -0.55 25.68 16.37
N HIS A 114 -0.41 24.37 16.15
CA HIS A 114 -0.12 23.80 14.84
C HIS A 114 -0.98 22.57 14.59
N LEU A 115 -1.26 22.29 13.31
CA LEU A 115 -1.80 21.00 12.90
C LEU A 115 -0.82 19.87 13.28
N GLU A 116 -1.35 18.70 13.61
CA GLU A 116 -0.53 17.53 13.88
C GLU A 116 0.14 17.06 12.59
N GLU A 117 1.46 17.21 12.50
CA GLU A 117 2.26 16.86 11.33
C GLU A 117 2.80 15.42 11.41
N LEU A 118 2.81 14.74 10.26
CA LEU A 118 3.49 13.45 10.09
C LEU A 118 4.90 13.69 9.55
N ARG A 119 5.89 12.93 10.05
CA ARG A 119 7.21 12.90 9.41
C ARG A 119 7.08 12.20 8.06
N LEU A 120 7.65 12.81 7.03
CA LEU A 120 7.56 12.30 5.65
C LEU A 120 8.90 11.84 5.10
N THR A 121 8.81 10.93 4.13
CA THR A 121 9.84 10.72 3.13
C THR A 121 9.21 10.68 1.75
N ASN A 122 9.93 11.22 0.75
CA ASN A 122 9.60 11.05 -0.65
C ASN A 122 10.61 10.06 -1.24
N TYR A 123 10.18 8.81 -1.43
CA TYR A 123 11.00 7.77 -2.01
C TYR A 123 10.71 7.67 -3.51
N LYS A 124 11.51 8.40 -4.31
CA LYS A 124 11.42 8.40 -5.78
C LYS A 124 10.00 8.68 -6.32
N GLY A 125 9.24 9.56 -5.67
CA GLY A 125 7.88 9.93 -6.06
C GLY A 125 6.77 9.21 -5.30
N LEU A 126 7.08 8.20 -4.48
CA LEU A 126 6.13 7.62 -3.53
C LEU A 126 6.29 8.32 -2.17
N ILE A 127 5.19 8.87 -1.65
CA ILE A 127 5.19 9.59 -0.38
C ILE A 127 4.79 8.63 0.73
N PHE A 128 5.66 8.49 1.74
CA PHE A 128 5.41 7.73 2.95
C PHE A 128 5.40 8.67 4.15
N GLY A 129 4.55 8.39 5.14
CA GLY A 129 4.49 9.13 6.39
C GLY A 129 4.48 8.25 7.62
N THR A 130 4.93 8.81 8.74
CA THR A 130 4.89 8.17 10.06
C THR A 130 4.50 9.20 11.12
N PHE A 131 3.69 8.77 12.09
CA PHE A 131 3.37 9.57 13.29
C PHE A 131 4.48 9.49 14.35
N SER A 132 5.34 8.46 14.28
CA SER A 132 6.36 8.23 15.28
C SER A 132 7.63 9.03 14.99
N LYS A 133 8.07 9.76 15.99
CA LYS A 133 9.38 10.44 15.98
C LYS A 133 10.54 9.46 16.11
N GLU A 134 10.28 8.29 16.69
CA GLU A 134 11.27 7.24 16.96
C GLU A 134 11.37 6.21 15.82
N ALA A 135 10.53 6.32 14.78
CA ALA A 135 10.66 5.47 13.61
C ALA A 135 12.07 5.62 13.00
N PRO A 136 12.72 4.54 12.54
CA PRO A 136 13.96 4.67 11.81
C PRO A 136 13.73 5.43 10.49
N GLU A 137 14.81 5.95 9.91
CA GLU A 137 14.79 6.49 8.55
C GLU A 137 14.23 5.45 7.58
N PHE A 138 13.46 5.88 6.57
CA PHE A 138 12.72 4.94 5.71
C PHE A 138 13.62 3.93 4.98
N SER A 139 14.83 4.32 4.57
CA SER A 139 15.79 3.41 3.95
C SER A 139 16.25 2.30 4.91
N ALA A 140 16.51 2.66 6.18
CA ALA A 140 16.83 1.69 7.22
C ALA A 140 15.63 0.80 7.57
N PHE A 141 14.42 1.39 7.57
CA PHE A 141 13.17 0.64 7.76
C PHE A 141 12.96 -0.42 6.67
N LEU A 142 13.27 -0.12 5.41
CA LEU A 142 13.16 -1.08 4.30
C LEU A 142 14.19 -2.21 4.42
N GLY A 143 15.44 -1.86 4.74
CA GLY A 143 16.57 -2.79 4.76
C GLY A 143 17.26 -2.95 3.40
N PRO A 144 18.50 -3.46 3.40
CA PRO A 144 19.33 -3.58 2.20
C PRO A 144 18.84 -4.66 1.22
N GLU A 145 18.05 -5.64 1.67
CA GLU A 145 17.48 -6.68 0.81
C GLU A 145 16.32 -6.15 -0.04
N ILE A 146 15.55 -5.21 0.50
CA ILE A 146 14.27 -4.75 -0.09
C ILE A 146 14.45 -3.49 -0.91
N SER A 147 15.30 -2.55 -0.47
CA SER A 147 15.50 -1.27 -1.15
C SER A 147 15.85 -1.41 -2.64
N PRO A 148 16.79 -2.28 -3.07
CA PRO A 148 17.14 -2.43 -4.49
C PRO A 148 15.98 -2.91 -5.37
N ARG A 149 15.01 -3.60 -4.78
CA ARG A 149 13.87 -4.20 -5.48
C ARG A 149 12.69 -3.24 -5.59
N LEU A 150 12.55 -2.35 -4.61
CA LEU A 150 11.68 -1.18 -4.74
C LEU A 150 12.25 -0.23 -5.79
N ASP A 151 13.56 0.04 -5.75
CA ASP A 151 14.27 0.85 -6.74
C ASP A 151 14.09 0.33 -8.16
N ARG A 152 14.12 -0.99 -8.35
CA ARG A 152 13.89 -1.63 -9.64
C ARG A 152 12.55 -1.20 -10.26
N VAL A 153 11.46 -1.24 -9.49
CA VAL A 153 10.12 -0.86 -9.98
C VAL A 153 9.84 0.65 -9.90
N LEU A 154 10.85 1.44 -9.50
CA LEU A 154 10.85 2.91 -9.46
C LEU A 154 12.07 3.48 -10.19
N HIS A 155 12.45 2.85 -11.31
CA HIS A 155 13.64 3.23 -12.09
C HIS A 155 13.55 4.62 -12.75
N LYS A 156 12.35 5.20 -12.85
CA LYS A 156 12.05 6.55 -13.34
C LYS A 156 11.03 7.23 -12.42
N LYS A 157 10.79 8.53 -12.62
CA LYS A 157 9.80 9.28 -11.86
C LYS A 157 8.39 8.74 -12.15
N PRO A 158 7.69 8.17 -11.16
CA PRO A 158 6.40 7.54 -11.38
C PRO A 158 5.31 8.60 -11.51
N VAL A 159 4.32 8.32 -12.35
CA VAL A 159 3.17 9.19 -12.61
C VAL A 159 1.90 8.38 -12.40
N LEU A 160 1.02 8.87 -11.53
CA LEU A 160 -0.29 8.27 -11.28
C LEU A 160 -1.11 8.20 -12.57
N ILE A 161 -1.52 6.99 -12.95
CA ILE A 161 -2.44 6.72 -14.08
C ILE A 161 -3.88 6.80 -13.59
N GLY A 162 -4.17 6.20 -12.42
CA GLY A 162 -5.51 6.16 -11.87
C GLY A 162 -5.58 5.41 -10.55
N LYS A 163 -6.75 5.49 -9.91
CA LYS A 163 -7.05 4.83 -8.64
C LYS A 163 -8.28 3.95 -8.74
N ALA A 164 -8.28 2.84 -8.00
CA ALA A 164 -9.48 2.05 -7.76
C ALA A 164 -9.55 1.65 -6.28
N THR A 165 -10.75 1.57 -5.72
CA THR A 165 -10.94 1.12 -4.33
C THR A 165 -11.70 -0.19 -4.34
N GLN A 166 -11.19 -1.16 -3.58
CA GLN A 166 -11.82 -2.46 -3.37
C GLN A 166 -12.16 -2.60 -1.88
N VAL A 167 -13.44 -2.81 -1.58
CA VAL A 167 -13.87 -3.12 -0.21
C VAL A 167 -13.71 -4.62 0.02
N MET A 168 -13.01 -4.98 1.09
CA MET A 168 -12.74 -6.34 1.49
C MET A 168 -13.48 -6.65 2.80
N HIS A 169 -14.20 -7.77 2.82
CA HIS A 169 -14.96 -8.23 3.98
C HIS A 169 -14.11 -9.14 4.89
N ASN A 170 -12.91 -8.68 5.19
CA ASN A 170 -11.95 -9.37 6.04
C ASN A 170 -11.06 -8.39 6.81
N ASN A 171 -10.41 -8.91 7.84
CA ASN A 171 -9.37 -8.20 8.56
C ASN A 171 -8.18 -7.89 7.64
N TRP A 172 -7.57 -6.71 7.83
CA TRP A 172 -6.45 -6.26 7.00
C TRP A 172 -5.28 -7.24 7.00
N LYS A 173 -5.05 -7.92 8.14
CA LYS A 173 -4.01 -8.93 8.31
C LYS A 173 -4.15 -10.08 7.32
N LEU A 174 -5.37 -10.51 7.03
CA LEU A 174 -5.63 -11.59 6.07
C LEU A 174 -5.23 -11.21 4.64
N TYR A 175 -5.44 -9.95 4.24
CA TYR A 175 -5.03 -9.48 2.92
C TYR A 175 -3.51 -9.30 2.84
N VAL A 176 -2.88 -8.70 3.84
CA VAL A 176 -1.41 -8.50 3.81
C VAL A 176 -0.65 -9.82 3.95
N GLU A 177 -1.22 -10.81 4.65
CA GLU A 177 -0.72 -12.19 4.70
C GLU A 177 -0.80 -12.86 3.32
N ASN A 178 -1.96 -12.78 2.65
CA ASN A 178 -2.13 -13.29 1.28
C ASN A 178 -1.09 -12.73 0.31
N THR A 179 -0.73 -11.45 0.41
CA THR A 179 0.32 -10.87 -0.46
C THR A 179 1.74 -11.35 -0.16
N ARG A 180 1.93 -12.04 0.96
CA ARG A 180 3.19 -12.70 1.37
C ARG A 180 3.17 -14.21 1.14
N ASP A 181 2.00 -14.78 0.86
CA ASP A 181 1.86 -16.16 0.40
C ASP A 181 2.27 -16.23 -1.07
N SER A 182 3.40 -16.86 -1.35
CA SER A 182 3.95 -16.93 -2.71
C SER A 182 3.50 -18.17 -3.50
N TYR A 183 2.88 -19.16 -2.87
CA TYR A 183 2.46 -20.40 -3.52
C TYR A 183 0.99 -20.39 -3.92
N HIS A 184 0.12 -19.69 -3.16
CA HIS A 184 -1.31 -19.63 -3.48
C HIS A 184 -1.55 -19.14 -4.91
N ALA A 185 -0.71 -18.25 -5.43
CA ALA A 185 -0.89 -17.65 -6.75
C ALA A 185 -0.94 -18.69 -7.89
N SER A 186 -0.31 -19.85 -7.71
CA SER A 186 -0.33 -20.95 -8.70
C SER A 186 -1.49 -21.93 -8.53
N ILE A 187 -2.25 -21.80 -7.45
CA ILE A 187 -3.32 -22.72 -7.05
C ILE A 187 -4.68 -22.02 -7.13
N LEU A 188 -4.77 -20.82 -6.58
CA LEU A 188 -5.98 -20.03 -6.45
C LEU A 188 -6.35 -19.34 -7.77
N HIS A 189 -5.37 -18.70 -8.41
CA HIS A 189 -5.61 -17.81 -9.54
C HIS A 189 -5.78 -18.60 -10.84
N THR A 190 -7.04 -18.89 -11.16
CA THR A 190 -7.40 -19.68 -12.35
C THR A 190 -6.89 -19.01 -13.63
N PHE A 191 -6.93 -17.68 -13.71
CA PHE A 191 -6.40 -16.94 -14.86
C PHE A 191 -4.90 -17.18 -15.09
N PHE A 192 -4.09 -17.22 -14.03
CA PHE A 192 -2.66 -17.51 -14.14
C PHE A 192 -2.38 -18.93 -14.65
N THR A 193 -3.18 -19.90 -14.22
CA THR A 193 -3.03 -21.29 -14.65
C THR A 193 -3.51 -21.48 -16.09
N THR A 194 -4.70 -20.99 -16.43
CA THR A 194 -5.29 -21.06 -17.79
C THR A 194 -4.38 -20.40 -18.84
N PHE A 195 -3.88 -19.19 -18.57
CA PHE A 195 -3.03 -18.46 -19.52
C PHE A 195 -1.53 -18.59 -19.25
N LYS A 196 -1.15 -19.53 -18.37
CA LYS A 196 0.24 -19.94 -18.09
C LYS A 196 1.20 -18.79 -17.74
N LEU A 197 0.69 -17.76 -17.05
CA LEU A 197 1.42 -16.51 -16.76
C LEU A 197 2.36 -16.60 -15.55
N ASN A 198 2.09 -17.52 -14.62
CA ASN A 198 2.90 -17.74 -13.44
C ASN A 198 2.94 -19.24 -13.11
N ARG A 199 4.13 -19.83 -13.08
CA ARG A 199 4.33 -21.27 -12.75
C ARG A 199 5.34 -21.38 -11.62
N LEU A 200 5.10 -22.23 -10.61
CA LEU A 200 6.05 -22.40 -9.48
C LEU A 200 7.45 -22.86 -9.91
N THR A 201 7.55 -23.56 -11.05
CA THR A 201 8.81 -24.02 -11.65
C THR A 201 9.61 -22.89 -12.31
N GLN A 202 9.02 -21.71 -12.56
CA GLN A 202 9.75 -20.56 -13.07
C GLN A 202 10.80 -20.10 -12.06
N SER A 203 11.95 -19.67 -12.59
CA SER A 203 12.98 -19.01 -11.79
C SER A 203 12.36 -17.86 -11.00
N GLY A 204 12.59 -17.85 -9.70
CA GLY A 204 11.97 -16.90 -8.79
C GLY A 204 12.59 -16.99 -7.41
N GLY A 205 11.93 -16.41 -6.42
CA GLY A 205 12.33 -16.54 -5.04
C GLY A 205 11.60 -15.59 -4.11
N LEU A 206 12.00 -15.67 -2.84
CA LEU A 206 11.57 -14.85 -1.74
C LEU A 206 12.78 -14.14 -1.15
N MET A 207 12.65 -12.83 -0.96
CA MET A 207 13.60 -12.01 -0.22
C MET A 207 12.89 -11.42 0.98
N ILE A 208 13.47 -11.55 2.15
CA ILE A 208 12.90 -11.10 3.42
C ILE A 208 13.94 -10.23 4.11
N SER A 209 13.53 -9.07 4.63
CA SER A 209 14.41 -8.19 5.41
C SER A 209 14.90 -8.88 6.69
N GLU A 210 16.01 -8.41 7.26
CA GLU A 210 16.55 -8.94 8.52
C GLU A 210 15.51 -9.01 9.65
N THR A 211 14.63 -8.01 9.74
CA THR A 211 13.53 -7.95 10.73
C THR A 211 12.35 -8.87 10.43
N GLY A 212 12.27 -9.44 9.22
CA GLY A 212 11.09 -10.18 8.76
C GLY A 212 9.92 -9.32 8.28
N ALA A 213 9.93 -8.00 8.59
CA ALA A 213 8.82 -7.09 8.35
C ALA A 213 8.47 -6.90 6.85
N ASN A 214 9.51 -6.77 6.03
CA ASN A 214 9.41 -6.44 4.62
C ASN A 214 9.85 -7.64 3.78
N HIS A 215 9.17 -7.84 2.66
CA HIS A 215 9.33 -9.04 1.86
C HIS A 215 9.08 -8.77 0.38
N ILE A 216 9.70 -9.59 -0.48
CA ILE A 216 9.42 -9.65 -1.91
C ILE A 216 9.30 -11.10 -2.35
N SER A 217 8.23 -11.41 -3.09
CA SER A 217 8.16 -12.58 -3.96
C SER A 217 8.28 -12.16 -5.41
N TYR A 218 9.00 -12.92 -6.23
CA TYR A 218 9.13 -12.61 -7.65
C TYR A 218 9.29 -13.86 -8.52
N SER A 219 8.90 -13.75 -9.79
CA SER A 219 9.14 -14.77 -10.81
C SER A 219 9.58 -14.17 -12.15
N ARG A 220 10.40 -14.93 -12.87
CA ARG A 220 10.94 -14.59 -14.18
C ARG A 220 10.30 -15.43 -15.28
N ARG A 221 10.15 -14.84 -16.46
CA ARG A 221 9.92 -15.58 -17.70
C ARG A 221 11.27 -15.98 -18.29
N GLY A 222 11.45 -17.26 -18.60
CA GLY A 222 12.65 -17.76 -19.27
C GLY A 222 12.68 -17.38 -20.76
N LYS A 223 13.87 -17.27 -21.36
CA LYS A 223 14.04 -17.13 -22.83
C LYS A 223 13.56 -18.38 -23.61
N SER A 224 13.40 -19.51 -22.92
CA SER A 224 13.01 -20.80 -23.47
C SER A 224 11.67 -21.31 -22.94
N ASP A 225 10.81 -20.44 -22.40
CA ASP A 225 9.43 -20.80 -22.03
C ASP A 225 8.54 -20.93 -23.29
N ASN A 226 9.06 -21.57 -24.35
CA ASN A 226 8.28 -22.05 -25.48
C ASN A 226 7.24 -23.06 -24.98
N HIS A 227 6.07 -22.99 -25.58
CA HIS A 227 4.79 -23.52 -25.11
C HIS A 227 4.65 -25.06 -24.98
N ASP A 228 5.71 -25.86 -25.14
CA ASP A 228 5.59 -27.28 -25.55
C ASP A 228 6.06 -28.31 -24.52
N GLY A 229 5.61 -28.24 -23.26
CA GLY A 229 5.92 -29.33 -22.34
C GLY A 229 5.22 -29.30 -20.98
N TYR A 230 3.95 -29.71 -20.93
CA TYR A 230 3.32 -30.07 -19.64
C TYR A 230 2.15 -31.07 -19.73
N ASP A 231 2.27 -32.14 -20.52
CA ASP A 231 1.25 -33.21 -20.51
C ASP A 231 1.28 -34.12 -19.27
N LYS A 232 2.12 -33.84 -18.25
CA LYS A 232 2.35 -34.81 -17.17
C LYS A 232 2.52 -34.18 -15.79
N GLN A 233 1.49 -33.52 -15.28
CA GLN A 233 1.16 -33.53 -13.85
C GLN A 233 -0.24 -32.94 -13.68
N ASN A 234 -1.11 -33.69 -12.99
CA ASN A 234 -2.52 -33.40 -12.75
C ASN A 234 -2.74 -32.12 -11.91
N LEU A 235 -2.49 -30.95 -12.48
CA LEU A 235 -3.05 -29.68 -12.01
C LEU A 235 -4.43 -29.52 -12.67
N ARG A 236 -5.46 -29.31 -11.86
CA ARG A 236 -6.90 -29.38 -12.17
C ARG A 236 -7.44 -28.38 -13.21
N ALA A 237 -6.61 -27.73 -14.03
CA ALA A 237 -7.05 -26.67 -14.94
C ALA A 237 -6.22 -26.61 -16.24
N ASN A 238 -6.18 -27.68 -17.03
CA ASN A 238 -6.15 -27.51 -18.49
C ASN A 238 -7.60 -27.35 -18.94
N LEU A 239 -8.16 -26.15 -18.73
CA LEU A 239 -9.40 -25.75 -19.38
C LEU A 239 -9.03 -25.27 -20.78
N ASP A 240 -8.71 -26.22 -21.66
CA ASP A 240 -8.14 -25.98 -23.00
C ASP A 240 -9.07 -25.18 -23.96
N ASP A 241 -10.27 -24.82 -23.51
CA ASP A 241 -11.31 -24.16 -24.33
C ASP A 241 -11.44 -22.64 -24.11
N PHE A 242 -10.67 -22.02 -23.19
CA PHE A 242 -10.75 -20.57 -22.97
C PHE A 242 -9.77 -19.79 -23.86
N THR A 243 -10.29 -18.80 -24.58
CA THR A 243 -9.49 -17.84 -25.37
C THR A 243 -9.81 -16.41 -24.96
N LEU A 244 -8.84 -15.50 -25.14
CA LEU A 244 -9.05 -14.07 -24.96
C LEU A 244 -9.43 -13.43 -26.28
N SER A 245 -10.50 -12.63 -26.28
CA SER A 245 -10.86 -11.80 -27.44
C SER A 245 -9.76 -10.80 -27.82
N ASP A 246 -8.98 -10.34 -26.84
CA ASP A 246 -7.76 -9.55 -27.05
C ASP A 246 -6.55 -10.23 -26.38
N PRO A 247 -5.78 -11.05 -27.11
CA PRO A 247 -4.59 -11.73 -26.58
C PRO A 247 -3.47 -10.77 -26.15
N SER A 248 -3.47 -9.51 -26.62
CA SER A 248 -2.41 -8.56 -26.30
C SER A 248 -2.38 -8.15 -24.83
N LEU A 249 -3.44 -8.45 -24.06
CA LEU A 249 -3.43 -8.37 -22.60
C LEU A 249 -2.27 -9.18 -21.97
N LEU A 250 -1.86 -10.27 -22.61
CA LEU A 250 -0.81 -11.17 -22.12
C LEU A 250 0.60 -10.76 -22.52
N ASN A 251 0.74 -9.72 -23.36
CA ASN A 251 2.03 -9.23 -23.84
C ASN A 251 2.93 -8.84 -22.67
N PHE A 252 4.18 -9.25 -22.72
CA PHE A 252 5.18 -8.89 -21.72
C PHE A 252 6.31 -8.13 -22.39
N LEU A 253 6.53 -6.89 -21.95
CA LEU A 253 7.72 -6.12 -22.27
C LEU A 253 8.66 -6.18 -21.08
N ASP A 254 9.86 -6.73 -21.27
CA ASP A 254 10.92 -6.75 -20.24
C ASP A 254 11.53 -5.35 -20.07
N GLU A 255 10.76 -4.48 -19.44
CA GLU A 255 11.08 -3.06 -19.21
C GLU A 255 12.36 -2.87 -18.40
N PHE A 256 12.66 -3.80 -17.50
CA PHE A 256 13.75 -3.70 -16.53
C PHE A 256 14.98 -4.53 -16.92
N ASN A 257 14.93 -5.24 -18.07
CA ASN A 257 15.99 -6.08 -18.61
C ASN A 257 16.50 -7.17 -17.64
N ASP A 258 15.62 -7.73 -16.82
CA ASP A 258 15.98 -8.77 -15.84
C ASP A 258 15.04 -9.99 -15.87
N GLY A 259 14.12 -10.02 -16.83
CA GLY A 259 13.16 -11.07 -17.06
C GLY A 259 12.09 -11.22 -15.98
N ILE A 260 12.09 -10.40 -14.92
CA ILE A 260 11.07 -10.48 -13.86
C ILE A 260 9.75 -9.95 -14.42
N SER A 261 8.76 -10.84 -14.46
CA SER A 261 7.40 -10.55 -14.94
C SER A 261 6.40 -10.40 -13.82
N LEU A 262 6.72 -10.90 -12.62
CA LEU A 262 5.91 -10.79 -11.42
C LEU A 262 6.82 -10.39 -10.26
N GLN A 263 6.44 -9.35 -9.53
CA GLN A 263 7.04 -8.98 -8.25
C GLN A 263 5.93 -8.51 -7.33
N ILE A 264 5.79 -9.11 -6.14
CA ILE A 264 4.95 -8.59 -5.06
C ILE A 264 5.87 -8.23 -3.91
N LEU A 265 6.05 -6.93 -3.68
CA LEU A 265 6.84 -6.36 -2.59
C LEU A 265 5.87 -5.87 -1.51
N THR A 266 6.10 -6.23 -0.26
CA THR A 266 5.30 -5.79 0.88
C THR A 266 6.17 -5.02 1.85
N ILE A 267 5.74 -3.81 2.22
CA ILE A 267 6.34 -2.97 3.24
C ILE A 267 5.39 -2.97 4.44
N PHE A 268 5.89 -3.37 5.60
CA PHE A 268 5.11 -3.39 6.82
C PHE A 268 4.60 -1.97 7.18
N PRO A 269 3.36 -1.81 7.66
CA PRO A 269 2.37 -2.88 7.90
C PRO A 269 1.53 -3.20 6.65
N THR A 270 1.17 -2.19 5.86
CA THR A 270 0.00 -2.24 4.95
C THR A 270 0.27 -1.78 3.53
N THR A 271 1.54 -1.64 3.12
CA THR A 271 1.87 -1.20 1.76
C THR A 271 2.29 -2.39 0.91
N VAL A 272 1.74 -2.50 -0.29
CA VAL A 272 2.17 -3.51 -1.28
C VAL A 272 2.56 -2.78 -2.56
N VAL A 273 3.75 -3.01 -3.09
CA VAL A 273 4.18 -2.52 -4.40
C VAL A 273 4.27 -3.71 -5.34
N HIS A 274 3.48 -3.71 -6.41
CA HIS A 274 3.47 -4.83 -7.35
C HIS A 274 4.01 -4.48 -8.74
N GLN A 275 4.51 -5.50 -9.41
CA GLN A 275 4.62 -5.59 -10.84
C GLN A 275 3.93 -6.88 -11.27
N ILE A 276 2.99 -6.77 -12.21
CA ILE A 276 2.39 -7.91 -12.90
C ILE A 276 2.41 -7.60 -14.41
N ASN A 277 3.31 -8.27 -15.13
CA ASN A 277 3.78 -7.85 -16.45
C ASN A 277 4.24 -6.38 -16.44
N ASN A 278 3.56 -5.50 -17.18
CA ASN A 278 3.84 -4.06 -17.20
C ASN A 278 2.83 -3.25 -16.37
N SER A 279 1.88 -3.90 -15.69
CA SER A 279 1.02 -3.26 -14.69
C SER A 279 1.80 -3.03 -13.41
N LEU A 280 1.87 -1.76 -13.00
CA LEU A 280 2.54 -1.30 -11.78
C LEU A 280 1.52 -0.55 -10.92
N ALA A 281 1.56 -0.82 -9.62
CA ALA A 281 0.73 -0.12 -8.65
C ALA A 281 1.31 -0.24 -7.23
N VAL A 282 0.89 0.72 -6.40
CA VAL A 282 0.92 0.58 -4.95
C VAL A 282 -0.48 0.20 -4.47
N ARG A 283 -0.60 -0.83 -3.65
CA ARG A 283 -1.83 -1.18 -2.94
C ARG A 283 -1.69 -0.64 -1.52
N GLN A 284 -2.51 0.34 -1.19
CA GLN A 284 -2.63 0.92 0.15
C GLN A 284 -3.74 0.18 0.86
N VAL A 285 -3.40 -0.60 1.88
CA VAL A 285 -4.36 -1.37 2.67
C VAL A 285 -4.77 -0.53 3.88
N ILE A 286 -6.06 -0.20 3.96
CA ILE A 286 -6.63 0.67 4.98
C ILE A 286 -7.55 -0.16 5.88
N PRO A 287 -7.10 -0.51 7.10
CA PRO A 287 -7.97 -1.17 8.06
C PRO A 287 -9.14 -0.25 8.46
N ARG A 288 -10.36 -0.77 8.35
CA ARG A 288 -11.58 -0.06 8.76
C ARG A 288 -12.12 -0.57 10.09
N SER A 289 -12.11 -1.88 10.27
CA SER A 289 -12.50 -2.56 11.51
C SER A 289 -11.78 -3.91 11.61
N GLU A 290 -12.08 -4.67 12.66
CA GLU A 290 -11.64 -6.05 12.85
C GLU A 290 -12.08 -7.01 11.73
N SER A 291 -13.04 -6.62 10.89
CA SER A 291 -13.62 -7.47 9.85
C SER A 291 -13.80 -6.78 8.48
N LYS A 292 -13.32 -5.54 8.34
CA LYS A 292 -13.43 -4.76 7.11
C LYS A 292 -12.13 -4.03 6.81
N THR A 293 -11.75 -4.06 5.53
CA THR A 293 -10.55 -3.41 5.01
C THR A 293 -10.85 -2.80 3.66
N ASP A 294 -10.33 -1.62 3.38
CA ASP A 294 -10.33 -1.08 2.01
C ASP A 294 -8.93 -1.26 1.41
N VAL A 295 -8.86 -1.68 0.15
CA VAL A 295 -7.61 -1.71 -0.62
C VAL A 295 -7.71 -0.68 -1.72
N ILE A 296 -6.90 0.37 -1.62
CA ILE A 296 -6.78 1.40 -2.66
C ILE A 296 -5.62 1.03 -3.57
N TRP A 297 -5.92 0.86 -4.85
CA TRP A 297 -4.97 0.57 -5.91
C TRP A 297 -4.54 1.88 -6.56
N TRP A 298 -3.24 2.15 -6.55
CA TRP A 298 -2.61 3.35 -7.10
C TRP A 298 -1.78 2.96 -8.32
N TYR A 299 -2.41 2.90 -9.49
CA TYR A 299 -1.75 2.46 -10.72
C TYR A 299 -0.86 3.55 -11.25
N TYR A 300 0.38 3.20 -11.61
CA TYR A 300 1.34 4.18 -12.10
C TYR A 300 2.08 3.70 -13.35
N GLY A 301 2.50 4.69 -14.13
CA GLY A 301 3.52 4.54 -15.17
C GLY A 301 4.68 5.46 -14.84
N PHE A 302 5.43 5.86 -15.86
CA PHE A 302 6.55 6.78 -15.68
C PHE A 302 6.46 8.01 -16.58
N GLU A 303 7.08 9.09 -16.13
CA GLU A 303 7.35 10.24 -16.98
C GLU A 303 8.18 9.77 -18.20
N GLY A 304 7.68 10.09 -19.40
CA GLY A 304 8.30 9.66 -20.66
C GLY A 304 7.96 8.23 -21.11
N ASP A 305 6.97 7.56 -20.50
CA ASP A 305 6.40 6.35 -21.10
C ASP A 305 5.86 6.66 -22.51
N SER A 306 6.13 5.78 -23.48
CA SER A 306 5.56 5.90 -24.83
C SER A 306 4.05 5.64 -24.81
N ASP A 307 3.33 6.11 -25.83
CA ASP A 307 1.89 5.85 -25.96
C ASP A 307 1.58 4.35 -25.97
N ALA A 308 2.44 3.55 -26.61
CA ALA A 308 2.32 2.10 -26.67
C ALA A 308 2.49 1.44 -25.29
N LEU A 309 3.49 1.87 -24.51
CA LEU A 309 3.71 1.36 -23.15
C LEU A 309 2.57 1.79 -22.22
N SER A 310 2.18 3.07 -22.26
CA SER A 310 1.06 3.61 -21.48
C SER A 310 -0.24 2.84 -21.77
N SER A 311 -0.52 2.55 -23.03
CA SER A 311 -1.69 1.75 -23.45
C SER A 311 -1.59 0.31 -22.95
N LEU A 312 -0.41 -0.31 -22.98
CA LEU A 312 -0.19 -1.66 -22.45
C LEU A 312 -0.43 -1.70 -20.93
N ARG A 313 0.10 -0.73 -20.18
CA ARG A 313 -0.13 -0.64 -18.72
C ARG A 313 -1.61 -0.52 -18.42
N GLN A 314 -2.30 0.44 -19.06
CA GLN A 314 -3.74 0.65 -18.87
C GLN A 314 -4.56 -0.62 -19.16
N LYS A 315 -4.21 -1.35 -20.23
CA LYS A 315 -4.82 -2.64 -20.54
C LYS A 315 -4.57 -3.66 -19.44
N GLN A 316 -3.34 -3.77 -18.95
CA GLN A 316 -2.92 -4.73 -17.95
C GLN A 316 -3.34 -4.38 -16.52
N ILE A 317 -3.85 -3.18 -16.26
CA ILE A 317 -4.54 -2.87 -14.99
C ILE A 317 -5.68 -3.88 -14.76
N ASN A 318 -6.38 -4.34 -15.81
CA ASN A 318 -7.46 -5.34 -15.71
C ASN A 318 -7.01 -6.72 -15.20
N LEU A 319 -5.71 -6.96 -15.04
CA LEU A 319 -5.21 -8.17 -14.37
C LEU A 319 -5.54 -8.15 -12.87
N VAL A 320 -5.68 -6.98 -12.27
CA VAL A 320 -5.78 -6.78 -10.82
C VAL A 320 -6.71 -5.62 -10.47
N GLY A 321 -7.03 -5.44 -9.19
CA GLY A 321 -8.03 -4.48 -8.75
C GLY A 321 -9.40 -5.08 -8.45
N PRO A 322 -10.43 -4.24 -8.26
CA PRO A 322 -11.76 -4.67 -7.87
C PRO A 322 -12.43 -5.67 -8.82
N ALA A 323 -12.10 -5.60 -10.11
CA ALA A 323 -12.61 -6.47 -11.16
C ALA A 323 -11.47 -7.15 -11.94
N GLY A 324 -10.31 -7.31 -11.30
CA GLY A 324 -9.12 -7.86 -11.94
C GLY A 324 -9.20 -9.37 -12.12
N PHE A 325 -8.77 -9.88 -13.28
CA PHE A 325 -8.82 -11.31 -13.60
C PHE A 325 -8.06 -12.23 -12.63
N ILE A 326 -7.14 -11.68 -11.80
CA ILE A 326 -6.35 -12.44 -10.82
C ILE A 326 -6.79 -12.11 -9.38
N SER A 327 -7.11 -10.86 -9.07
CA SER A 327 -7.32 -10.44 -7.67
C SER A 327 -8.74 -10.66 -7.14
N MET A 328 -9.67 -11.12 -7.98
CA MET A 328 -11.04 -11.40 -7.55
C MET A 328 -11.09 -12.52 -6.51
N GLU A 329 -10.33 -13.60 -6.74
CA GLU A 329 -10.26 -14.75 -5.84
C GLU A 329 -9.67 -14.40 -4.47
N ASP A 330 -8.69 -13.48 -4.41
CA ASP A 330 -8.11 -12.99 -3.15
C ASP A 330 -9.19 -12.37 -2.24
N GLY A 331 -10.13 -11.63 -2.83
CA GLY A 331 -11.28 -11.04 -2.15
C GLY A 331 -12.20 -12.07 -1.52
N ALA A 332 -12.48 -13.14 -2.25
CA ALA A 332 -13.39 -14.20 -1.79
C ALA A 332 -12.78 -15.04 -0.66
N VAL A 333 -11.52 -15.50 -0.83
CA VAL A 333 -10.86 -16.36 0.16
C VAL A 333 -10.71 -15.65 1.50
N GLY A 334 -10.31 -14.38 1.49
CA GLY A 334 -10.22 -13.59 2.71
C GLY A 334 -11.54 -13.51 3.47
N ALA A 335 -12.66 -13.32 2.77
CA ALA A 335 -14.00 -13.29 3.38
C ALA A 335 -14.41 -14.67 3.94
N PHE A 336 -14.02 -15.77 3.29
CA PHE A 336 -14.28 -17.12 3.81
C PHE A 336 -13.51 -17.40 5.10
N VAL A 337 -12.24 -16.99 5.19
CA VAL A 337 -11.47 -17.09 6.44
C VAL A 337 -12.08 -16.21 7.52
N GLN A 338 -12.42 -14.96 7.21
CA GLN A 338 -13.06 -14.04 8.15
C GLN A 338 -14.37 -14.60 8.72
N LYS A 339 -15.19 -15.24 7.88
CA LYS A 339 -16.46 -15.86 8.31
C LYS A 339 -16.26 -16.97 9.34
N ASN A 340 -15.14 -17.70 9.26
CA ASN A 340 -14.83 -18.78 10.19
C ASN A 340 -14.09 -18.30 11.45
N ALA A 341 -13.43 -17.14 11.42
CA ALA A 341 -12.61 -16.64 12.52
C ALA A 341 -13.28 -16.65 13.91
N PRO A 342 -14.57 -16.27 14.07
CA PRO A 342 -15.25 -16.33 15.38
C PRO A 342 -15.38 -17.74 15.96
N TYR A 343 -15.35 -18.78 15.12
CA TYR A 343 -15.48 -20.18 15.53
C TYR A 343 -14.13 -20.86 15.77
N SER A 344 -13.03 -20.14 15.56
CA SER A 344 -11.66 -20.67 15.69
C SER A 344 -11.00 -20.31 17.02
N SER A 345 -11.74 -19.75 17.98
CA SER A 345 -11.19 -19.40 19.30
C SER A 345 -10.53 -20.60 19.97
N GLY A 346 -9.30 -20.44 20.45
CA GLY A 346 -8.50 -21.50 21.07
C GLY A 346 -7.80 -22.45 20.09
N ASN A 347 -7.85 -22.19 18.79
CA ASN A 347 -7.11 -22.95 17.77
C ASN A 347 -5.97 -22.12 17.18
N ASP A 348 -4.92 -22.81 16.74
CA ASP A 348 -3.77 -22.21 16.08
C ASP A 348 -3.83 -22.40 14.56
N ALA A 349 -3.43 -21.38 13.81
CA ALA A 349 -3.13 -21.51 12.39
C ALA A 349 -1.74 -22.14 12.21
N ILE A 350 -1.58 -23.02 11.22
CA ILE A 350 -0.30 -23.68 10.94
C ILE A 350 0.40 -22.94 9.80
N VAL A 351 1.61 -22.44 10.07
CA VAL A 351 2.42 -21.65 9.12
C VAL A 351 3.83 -22.25 9.02
N CYS A 352 3.92 -23.52 8.63
CA CYS A 352 5.15 -24.33 8.69
C CYS A 352 5.75 -24.69 7.32
N MET A 353 5.15 -24.26 6.22
CA MET A 353 5.68 -24.56 4.89
C MET A 353 7.00 -23.81 4.68
N GLY A 354 8.00 -24.53 4.17
CA GLY A 354 9.36 -24.02 4.00
C GLY A 354 10.17 -23.92 5.30
N GLY A 355 9.69 -24.46 6.43
CA GLY A 355 10.42 -24.50 7.71
C GLY A 355 9.78 -23.67 8.82
N SER A 356 10.57 -23.30 9.83
CA SER A 356 10.13 -22.56 11.03
C SER A 356 10.79 -21.18 11.19
N ASP A 357 11.72 -20.80 10.30
CA ASP A 357 12.35 -19.47 10.28
C ASP A 357 11.74 -18.57 9.20
N TYR A 358 12.14 -17.30 9.12
CA TYR A 358 11.70 -16.37 8.07
C TYR A 358 12.82 -15.99 7.09
N LYS A 359 13.64 -16.95 6.67
CA LYS A 359 14.77 -16.67 5.76
C LYS A 359 14.34 -16.57 4.30
N SER A 360 15.08 -15.73 3.56
CA SER A 360 15.01 -15.67 2.10
C SER A 360 15.23 -17.06 1.47
N SER A 361 14.54 -17.34 0.38
CA SER A 361 14.54 -18.66 -0.26
C SER A 361 14.51 -18.53 -1.78
N SER A 362 15.17 -19.45 -2.48
CA SER A 362 15.02 -19.59 -3.94
C SER A 362 13.69 -20.25 -4.33
N SER A 363 13.03 -20.93 -3.38
CA SER A 363 11.70 -21.52 -3.57
C SER A 363 10.61 -20.53 -3.19
N ARG A 364 9.55 -20.49 -4.00
CA ARG A 364 8.29 -19.79 -3.70
C ARG A 364 7.25 -20.69 -3.00
N VAL A 365 7.61 -21.93 -2.67
CA VAL A 365 6.77 -22.81 -1.87
C VAL A 365 7.24 -22.68 -0.42
N SER A 366 6.85 -21.59 0.23
CA SER A 366 7.26 -21.25 1.59
C SER A 366 6.31 -20.22 2.21
N GLU A 367 6.16 -20.29 3.52
CA GLU A 367 5.43 -19.32 4.35
C GLU A 367 6.40 -18.47 5.21
N ALA A 368 7.70 -18.48 4.89
CA ALA A 368 8.73 -17.71 5.61
C ALA A 368 8.37 -16.22 5.72
N ALA A 369 7.83 -15.63 4.65
CA ALA A 369 7.41 -14.24 4.64
C ALA A 369 6.23 -13.94 5.58
N ILE A 370 5.30 -14.91 5.72
CA ILE A 370 4.17 -14.81 6.65
C ILE A 370 4.67 -14.88 8.08
N ARG A 371 5.61 -15.79 8.38
CA ARG A 371 6.26 -15.87 9.71
C ARG A 371 7.01 -14.58 10.06
N GLY A 372 7.73 -13.98 9.09
CA GLY A 372 8.42 -12.71 9.29
C GLY A 372 7.45 -11.56 9.64
N PHE A 373 6.33 -11.47 8.92
CA PHE A 373 5.27 -10.51 9.23
C PHE A 373 4.71 -10.70 10.65
N TRP A 374 4.36 -11.94 11.03
CA TRP A 374 3.80 -12.20 12.35
C TRP A 374 4.82 -12.02 13.49
N SER A 375 6.11 -12.28 13.24
CA SER A 375 7.17 -11.97 14.21
C SER A 375 7.24 -10.46 14.47
N GLN A 376 7.32 -9.65 13.41
CA GLN A 376 7.31 -8.19 13.54
C GLN A 376 6.03 -7.67 14.19
N TYR A 377 4.87 -8.22 13.80
CA TYR A 377 3.58 -7.86 14.40
C TYR A 377 3.58 -8.16 15.90
N TYR A 378 4.03 -9.36 16.30
CA TYR A 378 4.08 -9.78 17.70
C TYR A 378 4.97 -8.85 18.53
N ASP A 379 6.15 -8.49 18.03
CA ASP A 379 7.09 -7.59 18.73
C ASP A 379 6.54 -6.17 18.94
N MET A 380 5.60 -5.74 18.08
CA MET A 380 4.97 -4.42 18.19
C MET A 380 3.74 -4.41 19.09
N MET A 381 3.10 -5.56 19.31
CA MET A 381 1.87 -5.61 20.10
C MET A 381 2.17 -5.75 21.59
N PRO A 382 1.33 -5.17 22.47
CA PRO A 382 1.48 -5.40 23.90
C PRO A 382 1.30 -6.90 24.23
N PRO A 383 1.90 -7.39 25.32
CA PRO A 383 1.69 -8.77 25.76
C PRO A 383 0.21 -9.08 25.88
N MET A 384 -0.22 -10.22 25.31
CA MET A 384 -1.59 -10.70 25.52
C MET A 384 -1.72 -11.15 26.98
N ASN A 385 -2.54 -10.44 27.75
CA ASN A 385 -2.89 -10.79 29.13
C ASN A 385 -3.82 -12.00 29.20
#